data_AF-A0A8S3X4X6-F1
#
_entry.id   AF-A0A8S3X4X6-F1
#
_cell.length_a   1.000
_cell.length_b   1.000
_cell.length_c   1.000
_cell.angle_alpha   90.00
_cell.angle_beta   90.00
_cell.angle_gamma   90.00
#
_symmetry.space_group_name_H-M   'P 1'
#
loop_
_entity.id
_entity.type
_entity.pdbx_description
1 polymer ?
#
loop_
_entity_poly.entity_id
_entity_poly.type
_entity_poly.pdbx_seq_one_letter_code
_entity_poly.pdbx_strand_id
1 'polypeptide(L)'
;MFSQNSKLVNSTVRDDFVRQSLNKISKWAFPKVFSVGPAYMLLMHMETLGSKSPWTKETVWADIDKWVSGEQQGDFELLQPYIDSIFTQWGHDSNRNNFLRFKEFCNDPMRWGTSGGAKKTKFKGEVYRSKWAWAFGRLLDNKGRPKDSVDLYSEACKEPEVCVVAFKEEEKKTREII
;
A
#
# COMPACT_ATOMS: atom_id res chain seq x y z
N MET A 1 -16.83 -25.34 23.16
CA MET A 1 -16.58 -23.96 22.70
C MET A 1 -16.21 -23.86 21.20
N PHE A 2 -16.55 -24.85 20.34
CA PHE A 2 -16.19 -24.87 18.91
C PHE A 2 -17.38 -24.59 17.94
N SER A 3 -18.59 -24.39 18.46
CA SER A 3 -19.83 -24.28 17.66
C SER A 3 -20.13 -22.87 17.12
N GLN A 4 -19.56 -21.82 17.72
CA GLN A 4 -19.81 -20.43 17.28
C GLN A 4 -18.91 -20.01 16.11
N ASN A 5 -17.67 -20.53 16.01
CA ASN A 5 -16.76 -20.20 14.92
C ASN A 5 -17.23 -20.74 13.56
N SER A 6 -17.86 -21.92 13.50
CA SER A 6 -18.34 -22.49 12.24
C SER A 6 -19.54 -21.74 11.65
N LYS A 7 -20.36 -21.10 12.48
CA LYS A 7 -21.50 -20.29 12.03
C LYS A 7 -21.06 -18.94 11.46
N LEU A 8 -20.09 -18.28 12.10
CA LEU A 8 -19.52 -17.01 11.64
C LEU A 8 -18.74 -17.16 10.32
N VAL A 9 -17.99 -18.26 10.16
CA VAL A 9 -17.27 -18.58 8.92
C VAL A 9 -18.25 -18.89 7.77
N ASN A 10 -19.34 -19.62 8.05
CA ASN A 10 -20.35 -19.93 7.03
C ASN A 10 -21.12 -18.69 6.55
N SER A 11 -21.43 -17.74 7.45
CA SER A 11 -22.11 -16.51 7.04
C SER A 11 -21.23 -15.61 6.17
N THR A 12 -19.93 -15.51 6.48
CA THR A 12 -18.99 -14.66 5.71
C THR A 12 -18.62 -15.24 4.35
N VAL A 13 -18.52 -16.57 4.21
CA VAL A 13 -18.34 -17.24 2.91
C VAL A 13 -19.60 -17.08 2.04
N ARG A 14 -20.79 -17.21 2.64
CA ARG A 14 -22.07 -17.01 1.95
C ARG A 14 -22.24 -15.56 1.48
N ASP A 15 -21.90 -14.59 2.32
CA ASP A 15 -21.95 -13.17 1.98
C ASP A 15 -21.00 -12.84 0.82
N ASP A 16 -19.80 -13.42 0.78
CA ASP A 16 -18.88 -13.21 -0.34
C ASP A 16 -19.36 -13.85 -1.64
N PHE A 17 -19.95 -15.05 -1.57
CA PHE A 17 -20.57 -15.67 -2.74
C PHE A 17 -21.72 -14.80 -3.30
N VAL A 18 -22.55 -14.26 -2.42
CA VAL A 18 -23.62 -13.32 -2.79
C VAL A 18 -23.01 -12.05 -3.39
N ARG A 19 -22.00 -11.46 -2.75
CA ARG A 19 -21.28 -10.27 -3.23
C ARG A 19 -20.69 -10.48 -4.63
N GLN A 20 -20.03 -11.60 -4.87
CA GLN A 20 -19.47 -11.95 -6.17
C GLN A 20 -20.56 -12.17 -7.23
N SER A 21 -21.69 -12.78 -6.85
CA SER A 21 -22.83 -12.97 -7.75
C SER A 21 -23.47 -11.63 -8.14
N LEU A 22 -23.62 -10.72 -7.18
CA LEU A 22 -24.12 -9.36 -7.41
C LEU A 22 -23.13 -8.52 -8.26
N ASN A 23 -21.82 -8.69 -8.08
CA ASN A 23 -20.80 -8.06 -8.94
C ASN A 23 -20.91 -8.53 -10.40
N LYS A 24 -21.24 -9.81 -10.64
CA LYS A 24 -21.47 -10.31 -12.01
C LYS A 24 -22.69 -9.64 -12.65
N ILE A 25 -23.77 -9.47 -11.90
CA ILE A 25 -24.99 -8.77 -12.35
C ILE A 25 -24.67 -7.30 -12.69
N SER A 26 -23.94 -6.62 -11.80
CA SER A 26 -23.48 -5.23 -11.98
C SER A 26 -22.63 -5.08 -13.25
N LYS A 27 -21.66 -5.97 -13.49
CA LYS A 27 -20.85 -5.97 -14.71
C LYS A 27 -21.64 -6.28 -15.99
N TRP A 28 -22.63 -7.17 -15.91
CA TRP A 28 -23.52 -7.48 -17.04
C TRP A 28 -24.47 -6.31 -17.37
N ALA A 29 -24.93 -5.58 -16.36
CA ALA A 29 -25.83 -4.44 -16.51
C ALA A 29 -25.11 -3.18 -17.05
N PHE A 30 -23.83 -2.97 -16.70
CA PHE A 30 -23.06 -1.80 -17.10
C PHE A 30 -23.13 -1.45 -18.60
N PRO A 31 -22.81 -2.35 -19.56
CA PRO A 31 -22.92 -2.01 -20.98
C PRO A 31 -24.36 -1.74 -21.43
N LYS A 32 -25.37 -2.31 -20.74
CA LYS A 32 -26.79 -2.16 -21.08
C LYS A 32 -27.39 -0.82 -20.69
N VAL A 33 -26.76 -0.11 -19.75
CA VAL A 33 -27.10 1.29 -19.43
C VAL A 33 -27.00 2.15 -20.69
N PHE A 34 -25.94 1.95 -21.47
CA PHE A 34 -25.66 2.73 -22.67
C PHE A 34 -26.35 2.18 -23.92
N SER A 35 -26.59 0.87 -23.99
CA SER A 35 -27.11 0.21 -25.19
C SER A 35 -28.62 -0.06 -25.19
N VAL A 36 -29.27 -0.15 -24.02
CA VAL A 36 -30.70 -0.48 -23.89
C VAL A 36 -31.47 0.62 -23.16
N GLY A 37 -30.88 1.19 -22.11
CA GLY A 37 -31.44 2.37 -21.44
C GLY A 37 -31.09 2.48 -19.96
N PRO A 38 -31.41 3.63 -19.35
CA PRO A 38 -30.96 4.00 -18.00
C PRO A 38 -31.54 3.14 -16.88
N ALA A 39 -32.63 2.41 -17.11
CA ALA A 39 -33.22 1.52 -16.10
C ALA A 39 -32.23 0.45 -15.58
N TYR A 40 -31.25 0.06 -16.38
CA TYR A 40 -30.19 -0.88 -15.98
C TYR A 40 -29.25 -0.31 -14.90
N MET A 41 -29.27 1.01 -14.65
CA MET A 41 -28.53 1.62 -13.53
C MET A 41 -28.99 1.11 -12.17
N LEU A 42 -30.24 0.63 -12.04
CA LEU A 42 -30.75 0.03 -10.79
C LEU A 42 -30.03 -1.26 -10.39
N LEU A 43 -29.32 -1.89 -11.33
CA LEU A 43 -28.57 -3.13 -11.14
C LEU A 43 -27.06 -2.88 -10.98
N MET A 44 -26.61 -1.62 -11.04
CA MET A 44 -25.24 -1.23 -10.81
C MET A 44 -24.91 -1.23 -9.33
N HIS A 45 -23.66 -1.55 -9.00
CA HIS A 45 -23.11 -1.51 -7.64
C HIS A 45 -23.81 -2.44 -6.63
N MET A 46 -24.58 -3.42 -7.09
CA MET A 46 -25.26 -4.39 -6.21
C MET A 46 -24.27 -5.15 -5.30
N GLU A 47 -23.01 -5.27 -5.70
CA GLU A 47 -21.95 -5.85 -4.88
C GLU A 47 -21.69 -5.11 -3.56
N THR A 48 -22.20 -3.89 -3.36
CA THR A 48 -22.09 -3.17 -2.08
C THR A 48 -23.08 -3.69 -1.03
N LEU A 49 -24.07 -4.48 -1.42
CA LEU A 49 -25.07 -5.06 -0.52
C LEU A 49 -24.54 -6.27 0.26
N GLY A 50 -23.44 -6.88 -0.19
CA GLY A 50 -22.76 -7.98 0.50
C GLY A 50 -21.57 -7.49 1.33
N SER A 51 -21.38 -8.05 2.52
CA SER A 51 -20.18 -7.80 3.32
C SER A 51 -18.95 -8.38 2.61
N LYS A 52 -17.79 -7.72 2.75
CA LYS A 52 -16.52 -8.32 2.27
C LYS A 52 -16.15 -9.47 3.20
N SER A 53 -15.71 -10.59 2.62
CA SER A 53 -15.15 -11.67 3.44
C SER A 53 -13.94 -11.16 4.24
N PRO A 54 -13.82 -11.49 5.53
CA PRO A 54 -12.60 -11.25 6.27
C PRO A 54 -11.45 -12.02 5.61
N TRP A 55 -10.30 -11.37 5.47
CA TRP A 55 -9.10 -12.00 4.94
C TRP A 55 -8.70 -13.17 5.84
N THR A 56 -8.48 -14.35 5.27
CA THR A 56 -7.85 -15.45 5.99
C THR A 56 -6.33 -15.34 5.86
N LYS A 57 -5.62 -15.91 6.83
CA LYS A 57 -4.16 -15.91 6.83
C LYS A 57 -3.60 -16.55 5.56
N GLU A 58 -4.28 -17.56 5.04
CA GLU A 58 -3.93 -18.30 3.83
C GLU A 58 -4.07 -17.43 2.58
N THR A 59 -5.13 -16.62 2.49
CA THR A 59 -5.30 -15.68 1.36
C THR A 59 -4.21 -14.63 1.35
N VAL A 60 -3.80 -14.13 2.52
CA VAL A 60 -2.68 -13.20 2.66
C VAL A 60 -1.37 -13.82 2.19
N TRP A 61 -1.08 -15.05 2.64
CA TRP A 61 0.12 -15.75 2.19
C TRP A 61 0.13 -16.02 0.70
N ALA A 62 -1.01 -16.40 0.11
CA ALA A 62 -1.12 -16.63 -1.33
C ALA A 62 -0.91 -15.34 -2.14
N ASP A 63 -1.38 -14.19 -1.65
CA ASP A 63 -1.16 -12.90 -2.30
C ASP A 63 0.31 -12.46 -2.18
N ILE A 64 0.93 -12.60 -1.01
CA ILE A 64 2.38 -12.36 -0.81
C ILE A 64 3.17 -13.25 -1.75
N ASP A 65 2.89 -14.56 -1.74
CA ASP A 65 3.59 -15.56 -2.55
C ASP A 65 3.46 -15.21 -4.03
N LYS A 66 2.27 -14.87 -4.51
CA LYS A 66 2.06 -14.38 -5.89
C LYS A 66 2.87 -13.13 -6.23
N TRP A 67 3.05 -12.22 -5.28
CA TRP A 67 3.80 -10.98 -5.50
C TRP A 67 5.31 -11.22 -5.54
N VAL A 68 5.83 -12.10 -4.68
CA VAL A 68 7.28 -12.38 -4.57
C VAL A 68 7.76 -13.51 -5.48
N SER A 69 6.87 -14.40 -5.91
CA SER A 69 7.18 -15.49 -6.85
C SER A 69 7.20 -15.06 -8.32
N GLY A 70 6.93 -13.77 -8.59
CA GLY A 70 6.75 -13.24 -9.93
C GLY A 70 8.03 -13.15 -10.76
N GLU A 71 8.47 -14.27 -11.34
CA GLU A 71 9.09 -14.22 -12.67
C GLU A 71 8.00 -13.88 -13.68
N GLN A 72 7.69 -12.59 -13.82
CA GLN A 72 7.02 -12.11 -15.02
C GLN A 72 8.08 -11.96 -16.10
N GLN A 73 8.05 -12.83 -17.11
CA GLN A 73 8.77 -12.60 -18.35
C GLN A 73 8.15 -11.38 -19.03
N GLY A 74 8.74 -10.21 -18.80
CA GLY A 74 8.55 -9.06 -19.65
C GLY A 74 9.24 -9.29 -20.99
N ASP A 75 8.64 -8.81 -22.08
CA ASP A 75 9.29 -8.81 -23.37
C ASP A 75 10.29 -7.64 -23.42
N PHE A 76 11.49 -7.90 -22.90
CA PHE A 76 12.54 -6.89 -22.83
C PHE A 76 12.97 -6.43 -24.22
N GLU A 77 12.96 -7.31 -25.23
CA GLU A 77 13.32 -6.97 -26.61
C GLU A 77 12.32 -5.98 -27.22
N LEU A 78 11.02 -6.17 -26.99
CA LEU A 78 9.98 -5.23 -27.43
C LEU A 78 10.10 -3.88 -26.70
N LEU A 79 10.39 -3.91 -25.40
CA LEU A 79 10.42 -2.70 -24.57
C LEU A 79 11.73 -1.91 -24.69
N GLN A 80 12.83 -2.56 -25.06
CA GLN A 80 14.18 -1.99 -25.09
C GLN A 80 14.24 -0.65 -25.85
N PRO A 81 13.71 -0.51 -27.09
CA PRO A 81 13.82 0.74 -27.84
C PRO A 81 13.09 1.91 -27.16
N TYR A 82 11.98 1.63 -26.46
CA TYR A 82 11.22 2.65 -25.74
C TYR A 82 11.94 3.08 -24.47
N ILE A 83 12.51 2.12 -23.74
CA ILE A 83 13.31 2.37 -22.54
C ILE A 83 14.55 3.20 -22.91
N ASP A 84 15.26 2.82 -23.96
CA ASP A 84 16.44 3.54 -24.45
C ASP A 84 16.09 4.96 -24.91
N SER A 85 14.95 5.16 -25.57
CA SER A 85 14.45 6.49 -25.92
C SER A 85 14.22 7.36 -24.67
N ILE A 86 13.66 6.80 -23.60
CA ILE A 86 13.44 7.53 -22.34
C ILE A 86 14.77 7.90 -21.69
N PHE A 87 15.71 6.96 -21.57
CA PHE A 87 17.02 7.24 -20.98
C PHE A 87 17.83 8.26 -21.78
N THR A 88 17.73 8.21 -23.11
CA THR A 88 18.35 9.20 -23.99
C THR A 88 17.80 10.61 -23.71
N GLN A 89 16.50 10.74 -23.47
CA GLN A 89 15.87 12.02 -23.13
C GLN A 89 16.20 12.48 -21.70
N TRP A 90 16.29 11.57 -20.73
CA TRP A 90 16.63 11.91 -19.34
C TRP A 90 18.05 12.49 -19.17
N GLY A 91 19.00 12.11 -20.03
CA GLY A 91 20.34 12.70 -20.03
C GLY A 91 20.38 14.20 -20.35
N HIS A 92 19.31 14.75 -20.93
CA HIS A 92 19.22 16.16 -21.32
C HIS A 92 18.57 17.08 -20.28
N ASP A 93 18.08 16.53 -19.16
CA ASP A 93 17.44 17.34 -18.12
C ASP A 93 18.51 18.08 -17.29
N SER A 94 18.86 19.30 -17.71
CA SER A 94 19.90 20.15 -17.14
C SER A 94 19.59 20.68 -15.73
N ASN A 95 18.45 20.31 -15.17
CA ASN A 95 17.96 20.79 -13.86
C ASN A 95 18.52 20.01 -12.66
N ARG A 96 19.74 19.46 -12.76
CA ARG A 96 20.42 18.78 -11.64
C ARG A 96 20.45 19.60 -10.34
N ASN A 97 20.46 20.93 -10.46
CA ASN A 97 20.45 21.83 -9.31
C ASN A 97 19.07 21.96 -8.61
N ASN A 98 17.99 21.48 -9.22
CA ASN A 98 16.63 21.54 -8.64
C ASN A 98 16.26 20.27 -7.86
N PHE A 99 17.10 19.23 -7.88
CA PHE A 99 16.85 17.99 -7.16
C PHE A 99 17.61 17.98 -5.84
N LEU A 100 16.94 17.53 -4.78
CA LEU A 100 17.60 17.27 -3.50
C LEU A 100 18.60 16.14 -3.66
N ARG A 101 19.77 16.32 -3.05
CA ARG A 101 20.73 15.23 -2.89
C ARG A 101 20.11 14.18 -1.98
N PHE A 102 20.46 12.91 -2.21
CA PHE A 102 19.96 11.79 -1.41
C PHE A 102 20.09 12.04 0.10
N LYS A 103 21.25 12.52 0.56
CA LYS A 103 21.49 12.86 1.96
C LYS A 103 20.53 13.94 2.49
N GLU A 104 20.18 14.93 1.68
CA GLU A 104 19.25 15.99 2.06
C GLU A 104 17.83 15.43 2.16
N PHE A 105 17.43 14.59 1.20
CA PHE A 105 16.14 13.91 1.24
C PHE A 105 16.00 13.00 2.45
N CYS A 106 17.00 12.15 2.74
CA CYS A 106 16.96 11.25 3.90
C CYS A 106 16.86 12.01 5.24
N ASN A 107 17.51 13.16 5.34
CA ASN A 107 17.49 13.99 6.55
C ASN A 107 16.32 15.00 6.59
N ASP A 108 15.36 14.91 5.67
CA ASP A 108 14.10 15.67 5.69
C ASP A 108 12.89 14.73 5.90
N PRO A 109 12.57 14.40 7.17
CA PRO A 109 11.46 13.49 7.49
C PRO A 109 10.09 14.04 7.09
N MET A 110 9.97 15.33 6.79
CA MET A 110 8.69 15.90 6.33
C MET A 110 8.34 15.43 4.91
N ARG A 111 9.33 14.99 4.12
CA ARG A 111 9.11 14.52 2.75
C ARG A 111 8.78 13.05 2.63
N TRP A 112 9.28 12.21 3.52
CA TRP A 112 9.13 10.74 3.44
C TRP A 112 8.49 10.11 4.67
N GLY A 113 8.45 10.82 5.81
CA GLY A 113 7.88 10.30 7.04
C GLY A 113 6.37 10.14 6.92
N THR A 114 5.86 9.06 7.50
CA THR A 114 4.43 8.78 7.61
C THR A 114 4.05 8.50 9.08
N SER A 115 2.74 8.49 9.35
CA SER A 115 2.20 8.23 10.68
C SER A 115 2.47 6.79 11.18
N GLY A 116 2.88 5.87 10.31
CA GLY A 116 3.11 4.45 10.63
C GLY A 116 4.40 3.87 10.04
N GLY A 117 4.61 2.56 10.21
CA GLY A 117 5.69 1.82 9.54
C GLY A 117 7.09 1.94 10.15
N ALA A 118 7.26 2.63 11.28
CA ALA A 118 8.52 2.64 12.03
C ALA A 118 8.42 1.86 13.35
N LYS A 119 9.57 1.47 13.93
CA LYS A 119 9.63 0.85 15.25
C LYS A 119 9.08 1.78 16.34
N LYS A 120 8.51 1.17 17.39
CA LYS A 120 8.08 1.92 18.59
C LYS A 120 9.28 2.71 19.13
N THR A 121 9.14 4.04 19.15
CA THR A 121 10.18 4.96 19.59
C THR A 121 9.62 5.88 20.66
N LYS A 122 10.38 6.13 21.71
CA LYS A 122 10.00 7.08 22.74
C LYS A 122 10.36 8.49 22.27
N PHE A 123 9.37 9.38 22.18
CA PHE A 123 9.55 10.77 21.79
C PHE A 123 8.74 11.66 22.72
N LYS A 124 9.38 12.68 23.30
CA LYS A 124 8.76 13.60 24.28
C LYS A 124 8.00 12.90 25.43
N GLY A 125 8.51 11.75 25.89
CA GLY A 125 7.93 11.01 27.02
C GLY A 125 6.90 9.94 26.63
N GLU A 126 6.32 10.03 25.43
CA GLU A 126 5.34 9.07 24.91
C GLU A 126 5.98 8.08 23.95
N VAL A 127 5.33 6.93 23.75
CA VAL A 127 5.78 5.89 22.82
C VAL A 127 4.93 5.94 21.56
N TYR A 128 5.56 6.28 20.44
CA TYR A 128 4.90 6.36 19.13
C TYR A 128 5.40 5.27 18.19
N ARG A 129 4.53 4.84 17.28
CA ARG A 129 4.88 3.98 16.13
C ARG A 129 4.77 4.80 14.85
N SER A 130 5.67 5.76 14.66
CA SER A 130 5.65 6.71 13.54
C SER A 130 7.06 6.98 13.02
N LYS A 131 7.20 7.09 11.69
CA LYS A 131 8.47 7.46 11.04
C LYS A 131 8.93 8.87 11.47
N TRP A 132 7.99 9.80 11.69
CA TRP A 132 8.32 11.12 12.24
C TRP A 132 8.88 11.04 13.64
N ALA A 133 8.22 10.30 14.55
CA ALA A 133 8.72 10.15 15.92
C ALA A 133 10.10 9.49 15.96
N TRP A 134 10.32 8.50 15.10
CA TRP A 134 11.62 7.83 14.94
C TRP A 134 12.70 8.80 14.44
N ALA A 135 12.39 9.60 13.42
CA ALA A 135 13.33 10.51 12.80
C ALA A 135 13.63 11.71 13.70
N PHE A 136 12.60 12.37 14.24
CA PHE A 136 12.77 13.51 15.15
C PHE A 136 13.41 13.11 16.48
N GLY A 137 13.21 11.88 16.97
CA GLY A 137 13.93 11.36 18.13
C GLY A 137 15.46 11.31 17.93
N ARG A 138 15.90 11.18 16.67
CA ARG A 138 17.33 11.21 16.31
C ARG A 138 17.82 12.60 16.00
N LEU A 139 17.05 13.35 15.18
CA LEU A 139 17.39 14.71 14.78
C LEU A 139 17.36 15.71 15.93
N LEU A 140 16.58 15.49 16.99
CA LEU A 140 16.41 16.44 18.08
C LEU A 140 17.08 15.96 19.38
N ASP A 141 17.64 16.90 20.15
CA ASP A 141 18.08 16.69 21.54
C ASP A 141 16.89 16.61 22.52
N ASN A 142 17.18 16.32 23.79
CA ASN A 142 16.15 16.24 24.84
C ASN A 142 15.41 17.57 25.09
N LYS A 143 15.91 18.69 24.55
CA LYS A 143 15.31 20.01 24.62
C LYS A 143 14.62 20.41 23.30
N GLY A 144 14.54 19.50 22.32
CA GLY A 144 13.90 19.73 21.03
C GLY A 144 14.74 20.53 20.03
N ARG A 145 16.05 20.69 20.27
CA ARG A 145 16.96 21.41 19.36
C ARG A 145 17.60 20.45 18.36
N PRO A 146 17.84 20.87 17.11
CA PRO A 146 18.55 20.04 16.13
C PRO A 146 19.92 19.61 16.66
N LYS A 147 20.24 18.32 16.51
CA LYS A 147 21.60 17.80 16.71
C LYS A 147 22.40 18.02 15.46
N ASP A 148 23.65 18.43 15.63
CA ASP A 148 24.58 18.58 14.51
C ASP A 148 24.94 17.20 13.94
N SER A 149 25.05 17.13 12.61
CA SER A 149 25.68 15.99 11.90
C SER A 149 24.96 14.64 11.99
N VAL A 150 23.66 14.60 12.31
CA VAL A 150 22.89 13.35 12.29
C VAL A 150 22.68 12.87 10.86
N ASP A 151 22.95 11.60 10.61
CA ASP A 151 22.66 10.93 9.35
C ASP A 151 21.60 9.83 9.56
N LEU A 152 20.36 10.15 9.20
CA LEU A 152 19.24 9.23 9.36
C LEU A 152 19.37 7.96 8.51
N TYR A 153 20.07 8.01 7.38
CA TYR A 153 20.28 6.83 6.54
C TYR A 153 21.16 5.81 7.27
N SER A 154 22.32 6.26 7.74
CA SER A 154 23.25 5.41 8.52
C SER A 154 22.60 4.87 9.80
N GLU A 155 21.71 5.64 10.43
CA GLU A 155 20.94 5.17 11.59
C GLU A 155 19.89 4.11 11.22
N ALA A 156 19.22 4.25 10.08
CA ALA A 156 18.26 3.26 9.59
C ALA A 156 18.94 1.93 9.24
N CYS A 157 20.14 1.96 8.62
CA CYS A 157 20.89 0.75 8.26
C CYS A 157 21.33 -0.10 9.46
N LYS A 158 21.30 0.44 10.68
CA LYS A 158 21.61 -0.31 11.92
C LYS A 158 20.40 -1.07 12.45
N GLU A 159 19.20 -0.79 11.94
CA GLU A 159 17.98 -1.44 12.39
C GLU A 159 17.72 -2.74 11.62
N PRO A 160 17.11 -3.75 12.25
CA PRO A 160 16.69 -4.95 11.54
C PRO A 160 15.60 -4.61 10.52
N GLU A 161 15.68 -5.22 9.34
CA GLU A 161 14.70 -5.09 8.26
C GLU A 161 13.38 -5.78 8.67
N VAL A 162 12.51 -5.03 9.35
CA VAL A 162 11.19 -5.50 9.79
C VAL A 162 10.12 -4.77 8.99
N CYS A 163 9.53 -5.46 8.02
CA CYS A 163 8.35 -4.99 7.31
C CYS A 163 7.08 -5.40 8.08
N VAL A 164 6.13 -4.47 8.18
CA VAL A 164 4.81 -4.74 8.77
C VAL A 164 3.78 -4.65 7.66
N VAL A 165 3.27 -5.80 7.24
CA VAL A 165 2.18 -5.86 6.26
C VAL A 165 0.92 -5.28 6.89
N ALA A 166 0.35 -4.27 6.24
CA ALA A 166 -0.93 -3.66 6.60
C ALA A 166 -1.94 -3.83 5.45
N PHE A 167 -3.19 -4.10 5.81
CA PHE A 167 -4.28 -4.14 4.84
C PHE A 167 -4.98 -2.79 4.80
N LYS A 168 -4.91 -2.09 3.67
CA LYS A 168 -5.70 -0.88 3.46
C LYS A 168 -7.10 -1.29 3.05
N GLU A 169 -8.05 -1.02 3.92
CA GLU A 169 -9.47 -1.17 3.61
C GLU A 169 -9.89 -0.03 2.66
N GLU A 170 -10.12 -0.34 1.37
CA GLU A 170 -10.77 0.61 0.45
C GLU A 170 -12.16 0.11 0.08
N GLU A 171 -13.11 1.00 -0.20
CA GLU A 171 -14.53 0.70 -0.47
C GLU A 171 -14.76 -0.47 -1.43
N LYS A 172 -13.96 -0.60 -2.50
CA LYS A 172 -14.14 -1.64 -3.53
C LYS A 172 -13.15 -2.82 -3.45
N LYS A 173 -11.96 -2.62 -2.89
CA LYS A 173 -10.93 -3.66 -2.70
C LYS A 173 -10.08 -3.32 -1.48
N THR A 174 -9.82 -4.28 -0.61
CA THR A 174 -8.73 -4.12 0.36
C THR A 174 -7.42 -4.35 -0.39
N ARG A 175 -6.49 -3.40 -0.32
CA ARG A 175 -5.17 -3.52 -0.95
C ARG A 175 -4.12 -3.75 0.13
N GLU A 176 -3.22 -4.70 -0.10
CA GLU A 176 -2.05 -4.88 0.73
C GLU A 176 -1.10 -3.68 0.58
N ILE A 177 -0.55 -3.20 1.69
CA ILE A 177 0.49 -2.17 1.76
C ILE A 177 1.61 -2.70 2.66
N ILE A 178 2.83 -2.69 2.14
CA ILE A 178 4.06 -3.00 2.88
C ILE A 178 4.68 -1.70 3.40
#